data_AF-A0A9J6PLW9-F1
#
_entry.id   AF-A0A9J6PLW9-F1
#
_cell.length_a   1.000
_cell.length_b   1.000
_cell.length_c   1.000
_cell.angle_alpha   90.00
_cell.angle_beta   90.00
_cell.angle_gamma   90.00
#
_symmetry.space_group_name_H-M   'P 1'
#
loop_
_entity.id
_entity.type
_entity.pdbx_description
1 polymer ?
#
loop_
_entity_poly.entity_id
_entity_poly.type
_entity_poly.pdbx_seq_one_letter_code
_entity_poly.pdbx_strand_id
1 'polypeptide(L)'
;MSNNKRDDLLIKMYETLNNEISRHITIVWQSISVVIGAFTLLSLAEKNLLNVDLAMGIIILLIVWLFDHLIDSGYWYNRNLVIIANIERQFLKVTDLNDIHSYFGTHRADNKMLTHLKIQRNLGVVLGILIIGYHFYTRIVPGFSVELKLENIDLIRAIPYVISIYGAWYILKQYRKANKKYAEFVVNSPGISIDSSSVKPSIGHPDRASD
;
A
#
# COMPACT_ATOMS: atom_id res chain seq x y z
N MET A 1 -19.61 37.97 14.03
CA MET A 1 -19.51 37.58 12.60
C MET A 1 -18.11 37.09 12.17
N SER A 2 -17.16 36.80 13.08
CA SER A 2 -15.80 36.33 12.68
C SER A 2 -15.63 34.80 12.67
N ASN A 3 -16.65 34.01 13.04
CA ASN A 3 -16.54 32.55 13.10
C ASN A 3 -16.74 31.84 11.75
N ASN A 4 -17.21 32.52 10.70
CA ASN A 4 -17.61 31.84 9.45
C ASN A 4 -16.42 31.35 8.60
N LYS A 5 -15.37 32.16 8.41
CA LYS A 5 -14.33 31.83 7.42
C LYS A 5 -13.50 30.58 7.77
N ARG A 6 -13.26 30.36 9.07
CA ARG A 6 -12.54 29.17 9.53
C ARG A 6 -13.41 27.93 9.36
N ASP A 7 -14.67 28.02 9.77
CA ASP A 7 -15.59 26.89 9.70
C ASP A 7 -15.87 26.51 8.25
N ASP A 8 -16.06 27.50 7.37
CA ASP A 8 -16.17 27.33 5.92
C ASP A 8 -14.93 26.62 5.34
N LEU A 9 -13.72 27.02 5.75
CA LEU A 9 -12.47 26.39 5.32
C LEU A 9 -12.42 24.92 5.75
N LEU A 10 -12.73 24.63 7.02
CA LEU A 10 -12.67 23.27 7.56
C LEU A 10 -13.72 22.35 6.92
N ILE A 11 -14.94 22.83 6.70
CA ILE A 11 -15.99 22.10 5.98
C ILE A 11 -15.53 21.82 4.55
N LYS A 12 -14.97 22.82 3.84
CA LYS A 12 -14.46 22.62 2.49
C LYS A 12 -13.31 21.62 2.43
N MET A 13 -12.42 21.64 3.41
CA MET A 13 -11.35 20.64 3.53
C MET A 13 -11.92 19.24 3.79
N TYR A 14 -12.89 19.11 4.70
CA TYR A 14 -13.57 17.85 5.01
C TYR A 14 -14.25 17.25 3.76
N GLU A 15 -15.01 18.05 3.02
CA GLU A 15 -15.62 17.65 1.75
C GLU A 15 -14.57 17.17 0.74
N THR A 16 -13.50 17.96 0.58
CA THR A 16 -12.43 17.66 -0.38
C THR A 16 -11.75 16.34 -0.03
N LEU A 17 -11.38 16.14 1.23
CA LEU A 17 -10.70 14.92 1.69
C LEU A 17 -11.59 13.68 1.51
N ASN A 18 -12.89 13.76 1.83
CA ASN A 18 -13.83 12.66 1.61
C ASN A 18 -14.01 12.33 0.12
N ASN A 19 -14.09 13.35 -0.73
CA ASN A 19 -14.16 13.17 -2.18
C ASN A 19 -12.87 12.55 -2.74
N GLU A 20 -11.70 13.00 -2.27
CA GLU A 20 -10.43 12.42 -2.67
C GLU A 20 -10.27 10.97 -2.22
N ILE A 21 -10.68 10.63 -1.00
CA ILE A 21 -10.68 9.26 -0.49
C ILE A 21 -11.56 8.38 -1.38
N SER A 22 -12.77 8.83 -1.69
CA SER A 22 -13.70 8.09 -2.54
C SER A 22 -13.12 7.83 -3.93
N ARG A 23 -12.46 8.84 -4.52
CA ARG A 23 -11.76 8.69 -5.81
C ARG A 23 -10.53 7.81 -5.72
N HIS A 24 -9.80 7.84 -4.61
CA HIS A 24 -8.58 7.05 -4.46
C HIS A 24 -8.90 5.55 -4.33
N ILE A 25 -9.99 5.18 -3.64
CA ILE A 25 -10.41 3.77 -3.48
C ILE A 25 -10.78 3.14 -4.84
N THR A 26 -11.26 3.92 -5.80
CA THR A 26 -11.63 3.40 -7.13
C THR A 26 -10.43 3.13 -8.05
N ILE A 27 -9.21 3.49 -7.64
CA ILE A 27 -7.97 3.22 -8.38
C ILE A 27 -7.49 1.76 -8.12
N VAL A 28 -8.39 0.78 -8.31
CA VAL A 28 -8.07 -0.66 -8.26
C VAL A 28 -7.33 -1.11 -9.52
N TRP A 29 -7.48 -0.36 -10.61
CA TRP A 29 -6.93 -0.66 -11.94
C TRP A 29 -5.40 -0.78 -12.00
N GLN A 30 -4.67 -0.19 -11.06
CA GLN A 30 -3.20 -0.29 -11.02
C GLN A 30 -2.71 -1.74 -10.93
N SER A 31 -3.39 -2.58 -10.15
CA SER A 31 -3.06 -4.01 -10.04
C SER A 31 -3.31 -4.78 -11.35
N ILE A 32 -4.36 -4.41 -12.09
CA ILE A 32 -4.71 -5.01 -13.39
C ILE A 32 -3.64 -4.67 -14.43
N SER A 33 -3.12 -3.43 -14.44
CA SER A 33 -2.04 -3.03 -15.34
C SER A 33 -0.77 -3.85 -15.15
N VAL A 34 -0.44 -4.25 -13.92
CA VAL A 34 0.72 -5.14 -13.65
C VAL A 34 0.49 -6.53 -14.24
N VAL A 35 -0.72 -7.08 -14.11
CA VAL A 35 -1.08 -8.38 -14.70
C VAL A 35 -0.99 -8.33 -16.23
N ILE A 36 -1.56 -7.29 -16.86
CA ILE A 36 -1.49 -7.09 -18.31
C ILE A 36 -0.04 -6.92 -18.79
N GLY A 37 0.75 -6.14 -18.05
CA GLY A 37 2.17 -5.95 -18.32
C GLY A 37 2.94 -7.26 -18.25
N ALA A 38 2.67 -8.10 -17.26
CA ALA A 38 3.28 -9.42 -17.13
C ALA A 38 2.96 -10.34 -18.32
N PHE A 39 1.69 -10.46 -18.70
CA PHE A 39 1.30 -11.25 -19.87
C PHE A 39 1.94 -10.75 -21.17
N THR A 40 2.00 -9.43 -21.34
CA THR A 40 2.62 -8.81 -22.52
C THR A 40 4.11 -9.13 -22.59
N LEU A 41 4.84 -8.98 -21.49
CA LEU A 41 6.27 -9.27 -21.43
C LEU A 41 6.58 -10.76 -21.68
N LEU A 42 5.75 -11.67 -21.14
CA LEU A 42 5.89 -13.10 -21.40
C LEU A 42 5.62 -13.44 -22.86
N SER A 43 4.61 -12.84 -23.49
CA SER A 43 4.31 -13.06 -24.91
C SER A 43 5.44 -12.55 -25.82
N LEU A 44 6.09 -11.43 -25.47
CA LEU A 44 7.26 -10.95 -26.19
C LEU A 44 8.47 -11.88 -26.02
N ALA A 45 8.65 -12.46 -24.83
CA ALA A 45 9.71 -13.43 -24.57
C ALA A 45 9.50 -14.73 -25.38
N GLU A 46 8.28 -15.24 -25.44
CA GLU A 46 7.93 -16.44 -26.22
C GLU A 46 8.22 -16.25 -27.72
N LYS A 47 7.98 -15.05 -28.25
CA LYS A 47 8.29 -14.68 -29.64
C LYS A 47 9.77 -14.40 -29.89
N ASN A 48 10.64 -14.62 -28.90
CA ASN A 48 12.07 -14.30 -28.93
C ASN A 48 12.37 -12.82 -29.24
N LEU A 49 11.41 -11.92 -29.01
CA LEU A 49 11.60 -10.48 -29.17
C LEU A 49 12.27 -9.85 -27.94
N LEU A 50 12.16 -10.52 -26.80
CA LEU A 50 12.76 -10.10 -25.54
C LEU A 50 13.43 -11.29 -24.87
N ASN A 51 14.61 -11.08 -24.28
CA ASN A 51 15.25 -12.10 -23.45
C ASN A 51 14.34 -12.44 -22.25
N VAL A 52 14.12 -13.73 -21.99
CA VAL A 52 13.22 -14.19 -20.92
C VAL A 52 13.66 -13.75 -19.53
N ASP A 53 14.97 -13.77 -19.25
CA ASP A 53 15.54 -13.39 -17.95
C ASP A 53 15.31 -11.88 -17.71
N LEU A 54 15.43 -11.06 -18.76
CA LEU A 54 15.10 -9.63 -18.72
C LEU A 54 13.59 -9.39 -18.55
N ALA A 55 12.74 -10.13 -19.29
CA ALA A 55 11.29 -10.04 -19.17
C ALA A 55 10.83 -10.32 -17.73
N MET A 56 11.34 -11.39 -17.11
CA MET A 56 11.05 -11.72 -15.72
C MET A 56 11.53 -10.62 -14.76
N GLY A 57 12.71 -10.06 -15.00
CA GLY A 57 13.23 -8.93 -14.21
C GLY A 57 12.30 -7.72 -14.24
N ILE A 58 11.79 -7.35 -15.42
CA ILE A 58 10.83 -6.24 -15.58
C ILE A 58 9.50 -6.56 -14.87
N ILE A 59 9.02 -7.80 -14.95
CA ILE A 59 7.78 -8.21 -14.24
C ILE A 59 7.94 -8.04 -12.73
N ILE A 60 9.07 -8.49 -12.16
CA ILE A 60 9.35 -8.29 -10.73
C ILE A 60 9.42 -6.79 -10.40
N LEU A 61 10.02 -5.97 -11.27
CA LEU A 61 10.07 -4.52 -11.07
C LEU A 61 8.66 -3.90 -11.05
N LEU A 62 7.75 -4.33 -11.94
CA LEU A 62 6.34 -3.90 -11.93
C LEU A 62 5.62 -4.32 -10.65
N ILE A 63 5.92 -5.50 -10.12
CA ILE A 63 5.40 -5.94 -8.82
C ILE A 63 5.94 -5.03 -7.71
N VAL A 64 7.25 -4.73 -7.69
CA VAL A 64 7.84 -3.80 -6.71
C VAL A 64 7.19 -2.43 -6.78
N TRP A 65 6.94 -1.92 -7.98
CA TRP A 65 6.22 -0.66 -8.23
C TRP A 65 4.79 -0.70 -7.66
N LEU A 66 4.06 -1.80 -7.85
CA LEU A 66 2.75 -1.99 -7.22
C LEU A 66 2.84 -1.89 -5.70
N PHE A 67 3.81 -2.55 -5.06
CA PHE A 67 3.96 -2.47 -3.60
C PHE A 67 4.26 -1.05 -3.11
N ASP A 68 5.09 -0.28 -3.82
CA ASP A 68 5.39 1.11 -3.47
C ASP A 68 4.10 1.96 -3.51
N HIS A 69 3.28 1.81 -4.55
CA HIS A 69 1.97 2.44 -4.63
C HIS A 69 1.05 2.02 -3.49
N LEU A 70 0.97 0.73 -3.16
CA LEU A 70 0.11 0.27 -2.06
C LEU A 70 0.53 0.85 -0.71
N ILE A 71 1.84 1.00 -0.46
CA ILE A 71 2.38 1.59 0.76
C ILE A 71 2.05 3.09 0.82
N ASP A 72 2.33 3.82 -0.26
CA ASP A 72 2.08 5.26 -0.33
C ASP A 72 0.58 5.57 -0.20
N SER A 73 -0.26 4.84 -0.92
CA SER A 73 -1.71 4.90 -0.83
C SER A 73 -2.24 4.62 0.57
N GLY A 74 -1.72 3.58 1.23
CA GLY A 74 -2.11 3.24 2.60
C GLY A 74 -1.77 4.35 3.59
N TYR A 75 -0.57 4.91 3.49
CA TYR A 75 -0.13 6.04 4.30
C TYR A 75 -0.97 7.30 4.03
N TRP A 76 -1.14 7.67 2.76
CA TRP A 76 -1.91 8.84 2.34
C TRP A 76 -3.34 8.77 2.87
N TYR A 77 -3.98 7.61 2.74
CA TYR A 77 -5.35 7.40 3.23
C TYR A 77 -5.44 7.56 4.76
N ASN A 78 -4.55 6.88 5.51
CA ASN A 78 -4.59 6.94 6.97
C ASN A 78 -4.29 8.35 7.50
N ARG A 79 -3.37 9.09 6.87
CA ARG A 79 -3.10 10.50 7.19
C ARG A 79 -4.35 11.35 6.99
N ASN A 80 -5.03 11.20 5.86
CA ASN A 80 -6.23 11.98 5.54
C ASN A 80 -7.38 11.67 6.50
N LEU A 81 -7.55 10.42 6.95
CA LEU A 81 -8.51 10.08 8.00
C LEU A 81 -8.22 10.78 9.33
N VAL A 82 -6.95 10.91 9.72
CA VAL A 82 -6.58 11.64 10.94
C VAL A 82 -6.92 13.13 10.81
N ILE A 83 -6.73 13.73 9.63
CA ILE A 83 -7.14 15.11 9.36
C ILE A 83 -8.66 15.25 9.46
N ILE A 84 -9.41 14.35 8.83
CA ILE A 84 -10.87 14.32 8.90
C ILE A 84 -11.33 14.22 10.35
N ALA A 85 -10.80 13.28 11.12
CA ALA A 85 -11.12 13.14 12.54
C ALA A 85 -10.79 14.40 13.33
N ASN A 86 -9.66 15.06 13.05
CA ASN A 86 -9.30 16.33 13.70
C ASN A 86 -10.30 17.45 13.37
N ILE A 87 -10.82 17.50 12.15
CA ILE A 87 -11.85 18.45 11.73
C ILE A 87 -13.18 18.13 12.41
N GLU A 88 -13.61 16.87 12.38
CA GLU A 88 -14.83 16.40 13.06
C GLU A 88 -14.85 16.82 14.53
N ARG A 89 -13.72 16.66 15.23
CA ARG A 89 -13.63 17.06 16.64
C ARG A 89 -13.87 18.55 16.88
N GLN A 90 -13.67 19.42 15.89
CA GLN A 90 -13.95 20.85 16.04
C GLN A 90 -15.46 21.16 16.06
N PHE A 91 -16.28 20.26 15.52
CA PHE A 91 -17.71 20.51 15.30
C PHE A 91 -18.61 19.58 16.11
N LEU A 92 -18.16 18.34 16.36
CA LEU A 92 -18.98 17.32 17.02
C LEU A 92 -18.97 17.46 18.54
N LYS A 93 -20.14 17.24 19.13
CA LYS A 93 -20.32 17.02 20.57
C LYS A 93 -20.05 15.56 20.92
N VAL A 94 -19.80 15.31 22.21
CA VAL A 94 -19.64 13.94 22.74
C VAL A 94 -20.86 13.06 22.43
N THR A 95 -22.07 13.63 22.50
CA THR A 95 -23.32 12.91 22.19
C THR A 95 -23.39 12.48 20.72
N ASP A 96 -22.82 13.27 19.81
CA ASP A 96 -22.87 13.01 18.36
C ASP A 96 -22.10 11.73 17.99
N LEU A 97 -21.16 11.29 18.84
CA LEU A 97 -20.46 10.01 18.67
C LEU A 97 -21.42 8.81 18.77
N ASN A 98 -22.48 8.92 19.57
CA ASN A 98 -23.51 7.90 19.66
C ASN A 98 -24.65 8.17 18.67
N ASP A 99 -25.03 9.44 18.49
CA ASP A 99 -26.21 9.82 17.70
C ASP A 99 -25.98 9.68 16.19
N ILE A 100 -24.73 9.80 15.72
CA ILE A 100 -24.39 9.74 14.29
C ILE A 100 -23.59 8.47 13.96
N HIS A 101 -22.34 8.37 14.44
CA HIS A 101 -21.49 7.21 14.20
C HIS A 101 -20.35 7.13 15.22
N SER A 102 -20.18 5.96 15.84
CA SER A 102 -19.16 5.68 16.86
C SER A 102 -17.70 5.77 16.41
N TYR A 103 -17.43 5.96 15.12
CA TYR A 103 -16.08 6.11 14.58
C TYR A 103 -15.65 7.57 14.45
N PHE A 104 -16.60 8.50 14.54
CA PHE A 104 -16.30 9.91 14.43
C PHE A 104 -15.41 10.37 15.57
N GLY A 105 -14.56 11.35 15.27
CA GLY A 105 -13.66 11.94 16.26
C GLY A 105 -12.66 10.97 16.90
N THR A 106 -12.50 9.73 16.41
CA THR A 106 -11.49 8.81 16.92
C THR A 106 -10.37 8.65 15.90
N HIS A 107 -9.12 8.76 16.35
CA HIS A 107 -7.99 8.47 15.47
C HIS A 107 -7.90 6.96 15.29
N ARG A 108 -7.56 6.52 14.08
CA ARG A 108 -7.04 5.16 13.92
C ARG A 108 -5.72 5.05 14.70
N ALA A 109 -5.57 3.96 15.44
CA ALA A 109 -4.40 3.70 16.26
C ALA A 109 -3.10 3.67 15.44
N ASP A 110 -3.19 3.08 14.25
CA ASP A 110 -2.03 2.64 13.48
C ASP A 110 -2.18 2.95 11.98
N ASN A 111 -1.05 2.96 11.28
CA ASN A 111 -0.98 2.98 9.81
C ASN A 111 -1.38 1.62 9.19
N LYS A 112 -2.55 1.10 9.58
CA LYS A 112 -3.07 -0.19 9.10
C LYS A 112 -3.56 -0.04 7.66
N MET A 113 -3.08 -0.93 6.80
CA MET A 113 -3.46 -0.98 5.39
C MET A 113 -4.94 -1.40 5.25
N LEU A 114 -5.67 -0.76 4.33
CA LEU A 114 -7.06 -1.11 4.03
C LEU A 114 -7.21 -2.51 3.46
N THR A 115 -8.34 -3.16 3.71
CA THR A 115 -8.61 -4.53 3.27
C THR A 115 -8.45 -4.73 1.77
N HIS A 116 -8.96 -3.80 0.94
CA HIS A 116 -8.79 -3.91 -0.51
C HIS A 116 -7.31 -3.77 -0.95
N LEU A 117 -6.52 -2.91 -0.29
CA LEU A 117 -5.07 -2.82 -0.51
C LEU A 117 -4.35 -4.10 -0.07
N LYS A 118 -4.80 -4.76 1.02
CA LYS A 118 -4.29 -6.07 1.43
C LYS A 118 -4.55 -7.14 0.37
N ILE A 119 -5.72 -7.12 -0.29
CA ILE A 119 -6.03 -8.05 -1.39
C ILE A 119 -5.06 -7.84 -2.55
N GLN A 120 -4.83 -6.59 -2.97
CA GLN A 120 -3.87 -6.27 -4.04
C GLN A 120 -2.44 -6.64 -3.67
N ARG A 121 -2.04 -6.42 -2.42
CA ARG A 121 -0.75 -6.86 -1.88
C ARG A 121 -0.60 -8.38 -1.99
N ASN A 122 -1.61 -9.13 -1.56
CA ASN A 122 -1.58 -10.60 -1.61
C ASN A 122 -1.50 -11.10 -3.06
N LEU A 123 -2.23 -10.47 -3.99
CA LEU A 123 -2.11 -10.75 -5.42
C LEU A 123 -0.67 -10.53 -5.91
N GLY A 124 -0.05 -9.40 -5.57
CA GLY A 124 1.35 -9.11 -5.90
C GLY A 124 2.34 -10.15 -5.33
N VAL A 125 2.14 -10.60 -4.09
CA VAL A 125 2.96 -11.67 -3.47
C VAL A 125 2.82 -12.97 -4.26
N VAL A 126 1.59 -13.41 -4.53
CA VAL A 126 1.33 -14.67 -5.25
C VAL A 126 1.94 -14.62 -6.64
N LEU A 127 1.74 -13.53 -7.38
CA LEU A 127 2.35 -13.34 -8.70
C LEU A 127 3.88 -13.35 -8.63
N GLY A 128 4.49 -12.68 -7.64
CA GLY A 128 5.94 -12.68 -7.46
C GLY A 128 6.49 -14.08 -7.22
N ILE A 129 5.85 -14.87 -6.34
CA ILE A 129 6.23 -16.26 -6.07
C ILE A 129 6.12 -17.11 -7.34
N LEU A 130 5.02 -16.99 -8.07
CA LEU A 130 4.80 -17.76 -9.30
C LEU A 130 5.86 -17.44 -10.36
N ILE A 131 6.17 -16.16 -10.58
CA ILE A 131 7.15 -15.73 -11.58
C ILE A 131 8.57 -16.17 -11.19
N ILE A 132 8.98 -15.95 -9.94
CA ILE A 132 10.31 -16.36 -9.46
C ILE A 132 10.42 -17.89 -9.48
N GLY A 133 9.40 -18.60 -9.01
CA GLY A 133 9.37 -20.06 -8.99
C GLY A 133 9.42 -20.67 -10.39
N TYR A 134 8.64 -20.13 -11.33
CA TYR A 134 8.66 -20.54 -12.73
C TYR A 134 10.04 -20.31 -13.38
N HIS A 135 10.60 -19.11 -13.19
CA HIS A 135 11.93 -18.79 -13.70
C HIS A 135 13.01 -19.70 -13.09
N PHE A 136 12.96 -19.96 -11.79
CA PHE A 136 13.89 -20.87 -11.12
C PHE A 136 13.80 -22.29 -11.67
N TYR A 137 12.59 -22.83 -11.77
CA TYR A 137 12.35 -24.17 -12.29
C TYR A 137 12.84 -24.33 -13.74
N THR A 138 12.58 -23.36 -14.61
CA THR A 138 12.90 -23.47 -16.03
C THR A 138 14.34 -23.10 -16.37
N ARG A 139 14.96 -22.17 -15.63
CA ARG A 139 16.29 -21.61 -15.98
C ARG A 139 17.42 -22.07 -15.06
N ILE A 140 17.14 -22.37 -13.80
CA ILE A 140 18.17 -22.71 -12.80
C ILE A 140 18.25 -24.21 -12.57
N VAL A 141 17.11 -24.91 -12.38
CA VAL A 141 17.09 -26.35 -12.08
C VAL A 141 17.84 -27.18 -13.14
N PRO A 142 17.69 -26.95 -14.47
CA PRO A 142 18.46 -27.70 -15.48
C PRO A 142 19.97 -27.48 -15.38
N GLY A 143 20.41 -26.34 -14.83
CA GLY A 143 21.82 -26.02 -14.64
C GLY A 143 22.51 -26.86 -13.58
N PHE A 144 21.77 -27.49 -12.66
CA PHE A 144 22.35 -28.37 -11.64
C PHE A 144 22.91 -29.68 -12.22
N SER A 145 22.50 -30.05 -13.42
CA SER A 145 23.00 -31.25 -14.11
C SER A 145 24.26 -30.97 -14.96
N VAL A 146 24.71 -29.71 -15.05
CA VAL A 146 25.83 -29.30 -15.91
C VAL A 146 27.09 -29.08 -15.06
N GLU A 147 28.26 -29.46 -15.60
CA GLU A 147 29.54 -29.17 -14.95
C GLU A 147 29.74 -27.65 -14.76
N LEU A 148 30.17 -27.26 -13.56
CA LEU A 148 30.35 -25.87 -13.18
C LEU A 148 31.65 -25.30 -13.77
N LYS A 149 31.58 -24.93 -15.05
CA LYS A 149 32.65 -24.25 -15.79
C LYS A 149 32.31 -22.76 -15.95
N LEU A 150 33.33 -21.90 -15.98
CA LEU A 150 33.16 -20.45 -16.15
C LEU A 150 32.39 -20.10 -17.43
N GLU A 151 32.54 -20.89 -18.49
CA GLU A 151 31.83 -20.74 -19.76
C GLU A 151 30.30 -20.97 -19.65
N ASN A 152 29.85 -21.67 -18.61
CA ASN A 152 28.44 -21.95 -18.36
C ASN A 152 27.77 -20.91 -17.44
N ILE A 153 28.52 -19.90 -16.97
CA ILE A 153 28.01 -18.84 -16.11
C ILE A 153 27.35 -17.76 -16.96
N ASP A 154 26.04 -17.66 -16.82
CA ASP A 154 25.23 -16.65 -17.49
C ASP A 154 24.66 -15.66 -16.46
N LEU A 155 25.32 -14.50 -16.34
CA LEU A 155 24.96 -13.48 -15.35
C LEU A 155 23.56 -12.88 -15.60
N ILE A 156 23.03 -12.96 -16.83
CA ILE A 156 21.70 -12.40 -17.12
C ILE A 156 20.60 -13.15 -16.37
N ARG A 157 20.80 -14.44 -16.09
CA ARG A 157 19.88 -15.29 -15.31
C ARG A 157 19.76 -14.83 -13.86
N ALA A 158 20.71 -14.05 -13.36
CA ALA A 158 20.67 -13.51 -12.01
C ALA A 158 19.73 -12.30 -11.88
N ILE A 159 19.38 -11.64 -12.99
CA ILE A 159 18.64 -10.36 -12.99
C ILE A 159 17.34 -10.43 -12.17
N PRO A 160 16.43 -11.41 -12.38
CA PRO A 160 15.17 -11.46 -11.62
C PRO A 160 15.39 -11.58 -10.12
N TYR A 161 16.43 -12.30 -9.68
CA TYR A 161 16.73 -12.51 -8.27
C TYR A 161 17.38 -11.29 -7.64
N VAL A 162 18.31 -10.64 -8.34
CA VAL A 162 18.91 -9.37 -7.88
C VAL A 162 17.83 -8.32 -7.70
N ILE A 163 16.92 -8.18 -8.68
CA ILE A 163 15.79 -7.26 -8.59
C ILE A 163 14.84 -7.67 -7.46
N SER A 164 14.58 -8.96 -7.26
CA SER A 164 13.72 -9.44 -6.17
C SER A 164 14.29 -9.10 -4.78
N ILE A 165 15.59 -9.33 -4.57
CA ILE A 165 16.28 -9.03 -3.31
C ILE A 165 16.29 -7.51 -3.06
N TYR A 166 16.70 -6.73 -4.06
CA TYR A 166 16.72 -5.27 -3.96
C TYR A 166 15.31 -4.71 -3.76
N GLY A 167 14.33 -5.23 -4.49
CA GLY A 167 12.92 -4.86 -4.41
C GLY A 167 12.33 -5.12 -3.02
N ALA A 168 12.58 -6.30 -2.46
CA ALA A 168 12.15 -6.63 -1.09
C ALA A 168 12.77 -5.67 -0.06
N TRP A 169 14.07 -5.40 -0.15
CA TRP A 169 14.74 -4.40 0.69
C TRP A 169 14.13 -3.01 0.55
N TYR A 170 13.88 -2.57 -0.70
CA TYR A 170 13.28 -1.26 -0.99
C TYR A 170 11.87 -1.14 -0.41
N ILE A 171 11.01 -2.14 -0.61
CA ILE A 171 9.64 -2.19 -0.06
C ILE A 171 9.67 -2.10 1.46
N LEU A 172 10.54 -2.88 2.13
CA LEU A 172 10.69 -2.83 3.58
C LEU A 172 11.14 -1.45 4.08
N LYS A 173 12.08 -0.82 3.38
CA LYS A 173 12.53 0.55 3.67
C LYS A 173 11.40 1.55 3.54
N GLN A 174 10.61 1.47 2.47
CA GLN A 174 9.48 2.36 2.22
C GLN A 174 8.36 2.17 3.23
N TYR A 175 8.05 0.92 3.59
CA TYR A 175 7.07 0.60 4.62
C TYR A 175 7.45 1.20 5.98
N ARG A 176 8.71 1.03 6.40
CA ARG A 176 9.23 1.63 7.64
C ARG A 176 9.17 3.16 7.60
N LYS A 177 9.54 3.77 6.47
CA LYS A 177 9.48 5.23 6.27
C LYS A 177 8.04 5.74 6.37
N ALA A 178 7.07 5.05 5.77
CA ALA A 178 5.66 5.39 5.84
C ALA A 178 5.13 5.35 7.28
N ASN A 179 5.45 4.29 8.02
CA ASN A 179 5.05 4.18 9.43
C ASN A 179 5.69 5.27 10.31
N LYS A 180 6.97 5.60 10.08
CA LYS A 180 7.65 6.70 10.79
C LYS A 180 6.97 8.04 10.52
N LYS A 181 6.68 8.35 9.25
CA LYS A 181 5.95 9.56 8.86
C LYS A 181 4.57 9.63 9.51
N TYR A 182 3.84 8.51 9.56
CA TYR A 182 2.53 8.46 10.18
C TYR A 182 2.60 8.72 11.69
N ALA A 183 3.53 8.05 12.38
CA ALA A 183 3.75 8.28 13.81
C ALA A 183 4.12 9.74 14.11
N GLU A 184 5.04 10.32 13.34
CA GLU A 184 5.40 11.75 13.44
C GLU A 184 4.18 12.65 13.20
N PHE A 185 3.33 12.33 12.22
CA PHE A 185 2.13 13.10 11.91
C PHE A 185 1.12 13.10 13.07
N VAL A 186 0.82 11.92 13.64
CA VAL A 186 -0.13 11.79 14.76
C VAL A 186 0.38 12.54 16.00
N VAL A 187 1.69 12.47 16.29
CA VAL A 187 2.30 13.19 17.42
C VAL A 187 2.25 14.71 17.22
N ASN A 188 2.53 15.20 16.01
CA ASN A 188 2.55 16.63 15.71
C ASN A 188 1.16 17.23 15.45
N SER A 189 0.15 16.40 15.18
CA SER A 189 -1.22 16.83 14.87
C SER A 189 -2.27 16.01 15.62
N PRO A 190 -2.22 15.99 16.98
CA PRO A 190 -3.11 15.16 17.79
C PRO A 190 -4.58 15.62 17.77
N GLY A 191 -4.84 16.86 17.34
CA GLY A 191 -6.17 17.48 17.41
C GLY A 191 -6.57 17.83 18.84
N ILE A 192 -7.82 18.28 19.03
CA ILE A 192 -8.40 18.44 20.37
C ILE A 192 -8.82 17.07 20.92
N SER A 193 -8.91 16.92 22.24
CA SER A 193 -9.40 15.69 22.88
C SER A 193 -10.92 15.74 23.04
N ILE A 194 -11.61 14.64 22.70
CA ILE A 194 -13.02 14.42 23.05
C ILE A 194 -13.07 13.24 24.02
N ASP A 195 -13.88 13.37 25.07
CA ASP A 195 -14.17 12.25 25.98
C ASP A 195 -14.99 11.19 25.23
N SER A 196 -14.34 10.11 24.84
CA SER A 196 -14.97 8.96 24.16
C SER A 196 -15.23 7.78 25.10
N SER A 197 -15.09 7.97 26.43
CA SER A 197 -15.23 6.88 27.41
C SER A 197 -16.60 6.18 27.39
N SER A 198 -17.65 6.89 26.94
CA SER A 198 -19.00 6.35 26.81
C SER A 198 -19.22 5.49 25.56
N VAL A 199 -18.29 5.50 24.60
CA VAL A 199 -18.44 4.81 23.31
C VAL A 199 -17.53 3.60 23.28
N LYS A 200 -18.10 2.40 23.13
CA LYS A 200 -17.33 1.20 22.86
C LYS A 200 -17.07 1.10 21.35
N PRO A 201 -15.81 1.18 20.89
CA PRO A 201 -15.49 1.00 19.48
C PRO A 201 -15.97 -0.38 19.03
N SER A 202 -16.61 -0.44 17.86
CA SER A 202 -17.00 -1.73 17.28
C SER A 202 -15.75 -2.50 16.81
N ILE A 203 -15.87 -3.81 16.58
CA ILE A 203 -14.78 -4.68 16.08
C ILE A 203 -14.14 -4.14 14.78
N GLY A 204 -14.88 -3.34 14.00
CA GLY A 204 -14.36 -2.71 12.79
C GLY A 204 -13.49 -1.47 12.99
N HIS A 205 -13.41 -0.92 14.22
CA HIS A 205 -12.52 0.20 14.52
C HIS A 205 -11.13 -0.33 14.91
N PRO A 206 -10.06 0.05 14.21
CA PRO A 206 -8.71 -0.27 14.63
C PRO A 206 -8.32 0.65 15.79
N ASP A 207 -8.84 0.38 16.97
CA ASP A 207 -8.37 0.96 18.22
C ASP A 207 -7.14 0.22 18.76
N ARG A 208 -6.41 0.91 19.63
CA ARG A 208 -5.04 0.60 20.10
C ARG A 208 -4.83 -0.76 20.81
N ALA A 209 -5.79 -1.69 20.81
CA ALA A 209 -5.72 -2.88 21.68
C ALA A 209 -6.33 -4.18 21.15
N SER A 210 -6.61 -4.31 19.84
CA SER A 210 -6.94 -5.61 19.25
C SER A 210 -5.93 -6.01 18.16
N ASP A 211 -5.22 -7.09 18.49
CA ASP A 211 -4.17 -7.83 17.77
C ASP A 211 -2.73 -7.35 17.93
#